data_AF-A0A401RZC6-F1
#
_entry.id   AF-A0A401RZC6-F1
#
_cell.length_a   1.000
_cell.length_b   1.000
_cell.length_c   1.000
_cell.angle_alpha   90.00
_cell.angle_beta   90.00
_cell.angle_gamma   90.00
#
_symmetry.space_group_name_H-M   'P 1'
#
loop_
_entity.id
_entity.type
_entity.pdbx_description
1 polymer ?
#
loop_
_entity_poly.entity_id
_entity_poly.type
_entity_poly.pdbx_seq_one_letter_code
_entity_poly.pdbx_strand_id
1 'polypeptide(L)'
;KGLFRAAVPSGASTGIYEALELRDGDKTRFLGKGVTKAVDNINTLIAPELIKQHVNVIEQEKIDKLMLAMDGTENKSKYGANAILGVSLAVCKAGAAEKGVPLYRHISHLAGNTQVILPVPAFNVINGGSHAGNKLAMQEFMILPIGAANFREAMRIGAEVYHNLKNVIKDKYGRDAINVGDEGGFAPNILENKEALELLKLAIEKAGYSDKVVIGMDIAASEFFRDGKYDLDFKSPPNPNRYVTHDKLIELYSSFIKNYPVVSIEDPFDQDDWAAWKQFTAQTTIQVVGDDLLVTNPTRIAKAVAEGACNCLLLKVNQIGSVTESIEACKLAQSNGWGVMVSHRSGETEDTFIADLVVGLCTGQIKTGAPCRSERLAKYNQLMRIEEELGQMACFAGRSFQNPLAK
;
A
#
# COMPACT_ATOMS: atom_id res chain seq x y z
N LYS A 1 -19.51 6.28 -23.79
CA LYS A 1 -19.39 7.55 -23.04
C LYS A 1 -18.08 8.32 -23.29
N GLY A 2 -17.02 7.71 -23.81
CA GLY A 2 -15.75 8.38 -24.10
C GLY A 2 -14.58 7.40 -24.08
N LEU A 3 -13.36 7.93 -23.96
CA LEU A 3 -12.15 7.15 -23.73
C LEU A 3 -11.86 7.09 -22.23
N PHE A 4 -11.62 5.88 -21.72
CA PHE A 4 -11.24 5.64 -20.32
C PHE A 4 -9.84 5.02 -20.29
N ARG A 5 -8.98 5.54 -19.41
CA ARG A 5 -7.57 5.15 -19.33
C ARG A 5 -7.23 4.72 -17.93
N ALA A 6 -6.48 3.63 -17.82
CA ALA A 6 -5.82 3.22 -16.59
C ALA A 6 -4.35 2.88 -16.84
N ALA A 7 -3.53 3.01 -15.82
CA ALA A 7 -2.16 2.53 -15.80
C ALA A 7 -1.96 1.57 -14.61
N VAL A 8 -1.04 0.61 -14.77
CA VAL A 8 -0.76 -0.42 -13.76
C VAL A 8 0.55 -0.07 -13.04
N PRO A 9 0.57 -0.01 -11.69
CA PRO A 9 1.79 0.22 -10.93
C PRO A 9 2.66 -1.04 -10.86
N SER A 10 3.90 -0.90 -10.39
CA SER A 10 4.89 -1.98 -10.27
C SER A 10 5.63 -1.90 -8.93
N GLY A 11 5.94 -3.03 -8.31
CA GLY A 11 6.68 -3.10 -7.03
C GLY A 11 8.19 -3.23 -7.19
N ALA A 12 8.93 -2.88 -6.13
CA ALA A 12 10.36 -3.12 -6.00
C ALA A 12 10.64 -4.34 -5.10
N SER A 13 10.08 -4.33 -3.88
CA SER A 13 9.86 -5.51 -3.04
C SER A 13 8.55 -6.17 -3.48
N THR A 14 8.65 -7.43 -3.89
CA THR A 14 7.52 -8.23 -4.39
C THR A 14 7.49 -9.55 -3.64
N GLY A 15 6.43 -9.79 -2.87
CA GLY A 15 6.18 -11.08 -2.26
C GLY A 15 6.16 -12.21 -3.30
N ILE A 16 6.66 -13.38 -2.93
CA ILE A 16 6.84 -14.50 -3.87
C ILE A 16 5.52 -15.10 -4.37
N TYR A 17 4.41 -14.74 -3.71
CA TYR A 17 3.07 -15.22 -3.97
C TYR A 17 2.20 -14.24 -4.79
N GLU A 18 2.76 -13.08 -5.21
CA GLU A 18 2.03 -12.14 -6.06
C GLU A 18 1.64 -12.74 -7.41
N ALA A 19 0.54 -12.25 -7.99
CA ALA A 19 0.21 -12.51 -9.38
C ALA A 19 1.33 -11.98 -10.32
N LEU A 20 1.57 -12.68 -11.42
CA LEU A 20 2.75 -12.45 -12.25
C LEU A 20 2.66 -11.13 -13.02
N GLU A 21 3.59 -10.22 -12.76
CA GLU A 21 3.84 -9.08 -13.62
C GLU A 21 4.65 -9.50 -14.86
N LEU A 22 4.04 -9.53 -16.04
CA LEU A 22 4.68 -10.04 -17.25
C LEU A 22 5.63 -8.99 -17.86
N ARG A 23 6.93 -9.33 -17.89
CA ARG A 23 8.01 -8.55 -18.51
C ARG A 23 8.57 -9.24 -19.76
N ASP A 24 9.15 -8.44 -20.65
CA ASP A 24 9.69 -8.93 -21.92
C ASP A 24 10.93 -9.85 -21.73
N GLY A 25 11.79 -9.51 -20.76
CA GLY A 25 13.05 -10.23 -20.49
C GLY A 25 14.18 -9.95 -21.48
N ASP A 26 13.95 -9.09 -22.48
CA ASP A 26 14.96 -8.67 -23.44
C ASP A 26 15.95 -7.67 -22.82
N LYS A 27 17.15 -8.16 -22.44
CA LYS A 27 18.20 -7.36 -21.80
C LYS A 27 18.66 -6.16 -22.65
N THR A 28 18.45 -6.20 -23.97
CA THR A 28 18.84 -5.10 -24.86
C THR A 28 17.85 -3.92 -24.83
N ARG A 29 16.65 -4.12 -24.28
CA ARG A 29 15.57 -3.12 -24.24
C ARG A 29 15.06 -2.91 -22.81
N PHE A 30 15.12 -1.66 -22.33
CA PHE A 30 14.71 -1.31 -20.95
C PHE A 30 15.34 -2.22 -19.88
N LEU A 31 16.57 -2.72 -20.10
CA LEU A 31 17.26 -3.63 -19.18
C LEU A 31 16.45 -4.93 -18.89
N GLY A 32 15.66 -5.43 -19.84
CA GLY A 32 14.78 -6.58 -19.65
C GLY A 32 13.38 -6.25 -19.12
N LYS A 33 13.13 -4.98 -18.75
CA LYS A 33 11.89 -4.54 -18.08
C LYS A 33 10.82 -4.01 -19.05
N GLY A 34 10.94 -4.27 -20.35
CA GLY A 34 9.87 -3.96 -21.30
C GLY A 34 8.57 -4.73 -20.97
N VAL A 35 7.44 -4.25 -21.49
CA VAL A 35 6.10 -4.83 -21.27
C VAL A 35 5.35 -5.07 -22.59
N THR A 36 6.05 -5.19 -23.73
CA THR A 36 5.38 -5.37 -25.03
C THR A 36 4.57 -6.65 -25.05
N LYS A 37 5.03 -7.74 -24.43
CA LYS A 37 4.26 -8.99 -24.34
C LYS A 37 2.89 -8.80 -23.65
N ALA A 38 2.87 -8.07 -22.53
CA ALA A 38 1.63 -7.78 -21.80
C ALA A 38 0.69 -6.88 -22.62
N VAL A 39 1.25 -5.86 -23.29
CA VAL A 39 0.49 -4.98 -24.19
C VAL A 39 -0.08 -5.75 -25.38
N ASP A 40 0.70 -6.66 -25.97
CA ASP A 40 0.27 -7.51 -27.09
C ASP A 40 -0.86 -8.45 -26.65
N ASN A 41 -0.77 -9.02 -25.44
CA ASN A 41 -1.86 -9.83 -24.87
C ASN A 41 -3.16 -9.02 -24.74
N ILE A 42 -3.10 -7.76 -24.30
CA ILE A 42 -4.28 -6.88 -24.28
C ILE A 42 -4.85 -6.72 -25.69
N ASN A 43 -4.01 -6.27 -26.62
CA ASN A 43 -4.47 -5.83 -27.95
C ASN A 43 -4.95 -6.99 -28.83
N THR A 44 -4.33 -8.17 -28.71
CA THR A 44 -4.53 -9.28 -29.64
C THR A 44 -5.36 -10.41 -29.07
N LEU A 45 -5.41 -10.57 -27.73
CA LEU A 45 -6.11 -11.69 -27.08
C LEU A 45 -7.29 -11.20 -26.24
N ILE A 46 -7.07 -10.25 -25.32
CA ILE A 46 -8.11 -9.81 -24.37
C ILE A 46 -9.15 -8.94 -25.07
N ALA A 47 -8.72 -7.88 -25.77
CA ALA A 47 -9.64 -6.88 -26.33
C ALA A 47 -10.61 -7.47 -27.36
N PRO A 48 -10.19 -8.30 -28.36
CA PRO A 48 -11.11 -8.86 -29.33
C PRO A 48 -12.18 -9.75 -28.69
N GLU A 49 -11.81 -10.56 -27.70
CA GLU A 49 -12.75 -11.47 -27.04
C GLU A 49 -13.72 -10.72 -26.12
N LEU A 50 -13.25 -9.75 -25.33
CA LEU A 50 -14.15 -8.92 -24.50
C LEU A 50 -15.17 -8.16 -25.35
N ILE A 51 -14.76 -7.60 -26.49
CA ILE A 51 -15.67 -6.89 -27.41
C ILE A 51 -16.73 -7.85 -27.96
N LYS A 52 -16.33 -9.06 -28.36
CA LYS A 52 -17.22 -10.09 -28.92
C LYS A 52 -18.29 -10.55 -27.92
N GLN A 53 -17.97 -10.57 -26.64
CA GLN A 53 -18.89 -11.02 -25.59
C GLN A 53 -20.01 -10.01 -25.29
N HIS A 54 -19.89 -8.76 -25.77
CA HIS A 54 -20.91 -7.70 -25.61
C HIS A 54 -21.38 -7.51 -24.14
N VAL A 55 -20.47 -7.70 -23.18
CA VAL A 55 -20.75 -7.51 -21.76
C VAL A 55 -20.82 -6.02 -21.45
N ASN A 56 -21.79 -5.61 -20.62
CA ASN A 56 -21.91 -4.22 -20.23
C ASN A 56 -20.77 -3.85 -19.27
N VAL A 57 -20.11 -2.71 -19.48
CA VAL A 57 -18.99 -2.22 -18.64
C VAL A 57 -19.37 -2.00 -17.17
N ILE A 58 -20.67 -1.92 -16.84
CA ILE A 58 -21.13 -1.88 -15.44
C ILE A 58 -21.06 -3.23 -14.73
N GLU A 59 -20.93 -4.34 -15.47
CA GLU A 59 -20.82 -5.71 -14.96
C GLU A 59 -19.35 -6.08 -14.69
N GLN A 60 -18.69 -5.32 -13.80
CA GLN A 60 -17.25 -5.48 -13.48
C GLN A 60 -16.88 -6.94 -13.17
N GLU A 61 -17.65 -7.59 -12.31
CA GLU A 61 -17.42 -8.99 -11.90
C GLU A 61 -17.44 -9.96 -13.09
N LYS A 62 -18.36 -9.76 -14.03
CA LYS A 62 -18.48 -10.63 -15.21
C LYS A 62 -17.31 -10.43 -16.17
N ILE A 63 -16.87 -9.19 -16.37
CA ILE A 63 -15.72 -8.88 -17.22
C ILE A 63 -14.42 -9.42 -16.61
N ASP A 64 -14.22 -9.21 -15.31
CA ASP A 64 -13.05 -9.74 -14.60
C ASP A 64 -13.04 -11.27 -14.66
N LYS A 65 -14.16 -11.95 -14.31
CA LYS A 65 -14.26 -13.42 -14.39
C LYS A 65 -13.99 -13.97 -15.79
N LEU A 66 -14.42 -13.26 -16.84
CA LEU A 66 -14.13 -13.65 -18.21
C LEU A 66 -12.62 -13.56 -18.51
N MET A 67 -11.96 -12.46 -18.14
CA MET A 67 -10.50 -12.32 -18.32
C MET A 67 -9.72 -13.38 -17.54
N LEU A 68 -10.14 -13.66 -16.30
CA LEU A 68 -9.54 -14.70 -15.45
C LEU A 68 -9.70 -16.09 -16.07
N ALA A 69 -10.88 -16.41 -16.60
CA ALA A 69 -11.13 -17.68 -17.27
C ALA A 69 -10.33 -17.83 -18.58
N MET A 70 -10.17 -16.74 -19.33
CA MET A 70 -9.37 -16.72 -20.56
C MET A 70 -7.87 -16.90 -20.28
N ASP A 71 -7.36 -16.30 -19.20
CA ASP A 71 -6.00 -16.54 -18.72
C ASP A 71 -5.85 -18.01 -18.27
N GLY A 72 -6.73 -18.47 -17.39
CA GLY A 72 -6.83 -19.87 -16.98
C GLY A 72 -5.70 -20.34 -16.06
N THR A 73 -4.85 -19.45 -15.55
CA THR A 73 -3.77 -19.78 -14.61
C THR A 73 -4.03 -19.16 -13.23
N GLU A 74 -3.51 -19.81 -12.18
CA GLU A 74 -3.70 -19.36 -10.80
C GLU A 74 -3.09 -17.97 -10.54
N ASN A 75 -1.90 -17.72 -11.10
CA ASN A 75 -1.13 -16.50 -10.89
C ASN A 75 -1.15 -15.54 -12.09
N LYS A 76 -2.13 -15.70 -13.01
CA LYS A 76 -2.29 -14.82 -14.19
C LYS A 76 -1.06 -14.81 -15.11
N SER A 77 -0.32 -15.92 -15.17
CA SER A 77 0.96 -16.01 -15.87
C SER A 77 0.85 -16.11 -17.38
N LYS A 78 -0.31 -16.47 -17.93
CA LYS A 78 -0.52 -16.54 -19.38
C LYS A 78 -0.58 -15.14 -20.00
N TYR A 79 -1.37 -14.24 -19.42
CA TYR A 79 -1.51 -12.88 -19.92
C TYR A 79 -0.65 -11.85 -19.20
N GLY A 80 -0.30 -12.14 -17.95
CA GLY A 80 0.27 -11.17 -17.02
C GLY A 80 -0.82 -10.46 -16.23
N ALA A 81 -0.68 -10.39 -14.92
CA ALA A 81 -1.55 -9.62 -14.04
C ALA A 81 -1.61 -8.14 -14.43
N ASN A 82 -0.51 -7.60 -14.96
CA ASN A 82 -0.44 -6.25 -15.51
C ASN A 82 -1.29 -6.04 -16.77
N ALA A 83 -1.50 -7.09 -17.59
CA ALA A 83 -2.41 -7.00 -18.73
C ALA A 83 -3.87 -6.98 -18.27
N ILE A 84 -4.25 -7.93 -17.42
CA ILE A 84 -5.62 -8.09 -16.91
C ILE A 84 -6.04 -6.86 -16.09
N LEU A 85 -5.18 -6.40 -15.17
CA LEU A 85 -5.50 -5.28 -14.30
C LEU A 85 -5.71 -3.99 -15.09
N GLY A 86 -4.89 -3.72 -16.11
CA GLY A 86 -5.02 -2.51 -16.93
C GLY A 86 -6.40 -2.39 -17.57
N VAL A 87 -6.93 -3.50 -18.08
CA VAL A 87 -8.29 -3.58 -18.63
C VAL A 87 -9.33 -3.48 -17.51
N SER A 88 -9.16 -4.22 -16.42
CA SER A 88 -10.07 -4.22 -15.25
C SER A 88 -10.31 -2.82 -14.69
N LEU A 89 -9.25 -2.04 -14.51
CA LEU A 89 -9.31 -0.65 -14.02
C LEU A 89 -10.00 0.28 -15.02
N ALA A 90 -9.69 0.15 -16.31
CA ALA A 90 -10.29 0.98 -17.36
C ALA A 90 -11.79 0.70 -17.52
N VAL A 91 -12.20 -0.57 -17.38
CA VAL A 91 -13.60 -1.00 -17.34
C VAL A 91 -14.33 -0.38 -16.16
N CYS A 92 -13.74 -0.39 -14.96
CA CYS A 92 -14.33 0.23 -13.77
C CYS A 92 -14.56 1.75 -13.98
N LYS A 93 -13.59 2.45 -14.58
CA LYS A 93 -13.74 3.87 -14.97
C LYS A 93 -14.86 4.08 -15.99
N ALA A 94 -14.94 3.21 -17.01
CA ALA A 94 -16.01 3.25 -18.00
C ALA A 94 -17.39 2.98 -17.38
N GLY A 95 -17.48 2.02 -16.45
CA GLY A 95 -18.68 1.66 -15.72
C GLY A 95 -19.22 2.81 -14.85
N ALA A 96 -18.33 3.57 -14.21
CA ALA A 96 -18.71 4.78 -13.47
C ALA A 96 -19.36 5.83 -14.38
N ALA A 97 -18.74 6.11 -15.53
CA ALA A 97 -19.26 7.08 -16.49
C ALA A 97 -20.54 6.60 -17.20
N GLU A 98 -20.69 5.29 -17.42
CA GLU A 98 -21.94 4.71 -17.94
C GLU A 98 -23.10 4.90 -16.98
N LYS A 99 -22.85 4.73 -15.67
CA LYS A 99 -23.82 5.02 -14.60
C LYS A 99 -24.03 6.51 -14.32
N GLY A 100 -23.20 7.39 -14.87
CA GLY A 100 -23.26 8.83 -14.60
C GLY A 100 -22.90 9.20 -13.16
N VAL A 101 -22.02 8.42 -12.50
CA VAL A 101 -21.57 8.65 -11.13
C VAL A 101 -20.04 8.78 -11.06
N PRO A 102 -19.50 9.44 -10.02
CA PRO A 102 -18.07 9.43 -9.75
C PRO A 102 -17.51 8.02 -9.54
N LEU A 103 -16.21 7.82 -9.78
CA LEU A 103 -15.57 6.52 -9.68
C LEU A 103 -15.67 5.94 -8.25
N TYR A 104 -15.39 6.73 -7.22
CA TYR A 104 -15.53 6.29 -5.82
C TYR A 104 -16.95 5.81 -5.47
N ARG A 105 -18.00 6.42 -6.07
CA ARG A 105 -19.40 5.95 -5.92
C ARG A 105 -19.64 4.65 -6.67
N HIS A 106 -19.11 4.52 -7.88
CA HIS A 106 -19.22 3.28 -8.62
C HIS A 106 -18.58 2.11 -7.87
N ILE A 107 -17.37 2.30 -7.33
CA ILE A 107 -16.66 1.32 -6.52
C ILE A 107 -17.44 1.01 -5.24
N SER A 108 -17.98 2.02 -4.55
CA SER A 108 -18.85 1.83 -3.38
C SER A 108 -20.03 0.90 -3.69
N HIS A 109 -20.71 1.11 -4.82
CA HIS A 109 -21.79 0.22 -5.26
C HIS A 109 -21.31 -1.20 -5.59
N LEU A 110 -20.15 -1.37 -6.21
CA LEU A 110 -19.57 -2.70 -6.49
C LEU A 110 -19.22 -3.44 -5.19
N ALA A 111 -18.74 -2.73 -4.18
CA ALA A 111 -18.41 -3.29 -2.87
C ALA A 111 -19.64 -3.59 -2.01
N GLY A 112 -20.81 -3.01 -2.34
CA GLY A 112 -22.04 -3.10 -1.55
C GLY A 112 -22.10 -2.08 -0.41
N ASN A 113 -21.30 -1.02 -0.48
CA ASN A 113 -21.29 0.06 0.50
C ASN A 113 -22.36 1.10 0.17
N THR A 114 -23.05 1.61 1.21
CA THR A 114 -24.08 2.65 1.07
C THR A 114 -23.57 4.05 1.41
N GLN A 115 -22.50 4.13 2.18
CA GLN A 115 -21.78 5.35 2.52
C GLN A 115 -20.35 5.29 1.96
N VAL A 116 -19.63 6.42 2.08
CA VAL A 116 -18.20 6.50 1.74
C VAL A 116 -17.47 7.23 2.85
N ILE A 117 -16.18 6.93 3.02
CA ILE A 117 -15.34 7.48 4.07
C ILE A 117 -14.02 7.93 3.48
N LEU A 118 -13.56 9.12 3.87
CA LEU A 118 -12.21 9.59 3.57
C LEU A 118 -11.19 8.95 4.52
N PRO A 119 -10.07 8.47 3.98
CA PRO A 119 -9.08 7.74 4.76
C PRO A 119 -8.13 8.65 5.54
N VAL A 120 -7.52 8.15 6.60
CA VAL A 120 -6.29 8.73 7.13
C VAL A 120 -5.14 8.40 6.16
N PRO A 121 -4.37 9.39 5.68
CA PRO A 121 -3.18 9.13 4.89
C PRO A 121 -2.01 8.69 5.78
N ALA A 122 -1.38 7.57 5.44
CA ALA A 122 -0.10 7.12 5.98
C ALA A 122 1.02 7.61 5.06
N PHE A 123 1.67 8.71 5.44
CA PHE A 123 2.71 9.32 4.63
C PHE A 123 4.05 8.68 4.92
N ASN A 124 4.63 7.97 3.95
CA ASN A 124 5.98 7.45 4.05
C ASN A 124 7.02 8.59 3.95
N VAL A 125 7.58 9.02 5.08
CA VAL A 125 8.39 10.24 5.16
C VAL A 125 9.89 9.98 5.38
N ILE A 126 10.28 8.78 5.78
CA ILE A 126 11.68 8.30 5.76
C ILE A 126 11.71 6.93 5.07
N ASN A 127 12.55 6.80 4.04
CA ASN A 127 12.78 5.57 3.31
C ASN A 127 14.06 4.86 3.79
N GLY A 128 13.94 3.56 4.01
CA GLY A 128 15.03 2.62 4.21
C GLY A 128 14.87 1.40 3.31
N GLY A 129 15.33 0.24 3.77
CA GLY A 129 15.19 -1.05 3.08
C GLY A 129 15.63 -0.99 1.61
N SER A 130 14.85 -1.62 0.74
CA SER A 130 15.06 -1.66 -0.70
C SER A 130 14.66 -0.36 -1.44
N HIS A 131 14.03 0.60 -0.75
CA HIS A 131 13.56 1.88 -1.32
C HIS A 131 14.59 3.01 -1.22
N ALA A 132 15.74 2.77 -0.55
CA ALA A 132 16.76 3.80 -0.32
C ALA A 132 18.19 3.23 -0.28
N GLY A 133 19.13 3.98 -0.86
CA GLY A 133 20.57 3.71 -0.83
C GLY A 133 21.26 4.08 0.49
N ASN A 134 20.63 3.80 1.63
CA ASN A 134 21.18 3.99 2.98
C ASN A 134 21.40 2.63 3.68
N LYS A 135 21.80 2.61 4.96
CA LYS A 135 21.96 1.37 5.74
C LYS A 135 20.70 0.90 6.46
N LEU A 136 19.74 1.78 6.67
CA LEU A 136 18.49 1.54 7.39
C LEU A 136 17.76 0.32 6.82
N ALA A 137 17.55 -0.72 7.63
CA ALA A 137 16.98 -1.98 7.15
C ALA A 137 15.46 -1.92 6.95
N MET A 138 14.73 -1.31 7.89
CA MET A 138 13.27 -1.17 7.79
C MET A 138 12.92 -0.23 6.63
N GLN A 139 11.91 -0.62 5.85
CA GLN A 139 11.62 -0.02 4.56
C GLN A 139 11.00 1.38 4.67
N GLU A 140 10.07 1.56 5.61
CA GLU A 140 9.29 2.79 5.70
C GLU A 140 8.96 3.23 7.12
N PHE A 141 9.03 4.54 7.32
CA PHE A 141 8.59 5.19 8.55
C PHE A 141 7.55 6.24 8.17
N MET A 142 6.31 5.96 8.55
CA MET A 142 5.13 6.70 8.14
C MET A 142 4.60 7.57 9.27
N ILE A 143 4.03 8.71 8.90
CA ILE A 143 3.22 9.54 9.82
C ILE A 143 1.74 9.47 9.43
N LEU A 144 0.88 9.35 10.43
CA LEU A 144 -0.58 9.28 10.28
C LEU A 144 -1.23 10.40 11.11
N PRO A 145 -1.79 11.44 10.50
CA PRO A 145 -2.46 12.56 11.19
C PRO A 145 -3.89 12.18 11.64
N ILE A 146 -4.03 11.18 12.51
CA ILE A 146 -5.32 10.65 12.98
C ILE A 146 -6.16 11.67 13.77
N GLY A 147 -5.54 12.73 14.29
CA GLY A 147 -6.21 13.80 15.04
C GLY A 147 -6.65 15.00 14.19
N ALA A 148 -6.53 14.93 12.86
CA ALA A 148 -7.09 15.93 11.96
C ALA A 148 -8.63 15.87 11.95
N ALA A 149 -9.30 17.00 11.71
CA ALA A 149 -10.75 17.08 11.61
C ALA A 149 -11.28 16.60 10.25
N ASN A 150 -10.46 16.67 9.21
CA ASN A 150 -10.82 16.30 7.85
C ASN A 150 -9.56 15.95 7.03
N PHE A 151 -9.74 15.44 5.82
CA PHE A 151 -8.65 14.98 4.96
C PHE A 151 -7.73 16.13 4.53
N ARG A 152 -8.29 17.30 4.18
CA ARG A 152 -7.49 18.49 3.85
C ARG A 152 -6.60 18.94 5.00
N GLU A 153 -7.08 18.91 6.25
CA GLU A 153 -6.25 19.20 7.42
C GLU A 153 -5.18 18.12 7.61
N ALA A 154 -5.52 16.84 7.44
CA ALA A 154 -4.56 15.73 7.48
C ALA A 154 -3.42 15.92 6.47
N MET A 155 -3.75 16.31 5.23
CA MET A 155 -2.75 16.64 4.20
C MET A 155 -1.84 17.79 4.62
N ARG A 156 -2.40 18.87 5.17
CA ARG A 156 -1.61 20.01 5.67
C ARG A 156 -0.66 19.58 6.79
N ILE A 157 -1.16 18.86 7.79
CA ILE A 157 -0.36 18.37 8.92
C ILE A 157 0.78 17.50 8.41
N GLY A 158 0.49 16.53 7.53
CA GLY A 158 1.51 15.66 6.94
C GLY A 158 2.60 16.43 6.20
N ALA A 159 2.22 17.42 5.39
CA ALA A 159 3.17 18.27 4.65
C ALA A 159 4.03 19.15 5.57
N GLU A 160 3.44 19.74 6.62
CA GLU A 160 4.17 20.56 7.59
C GLU A 160 5.16 19.73 8.43
N VAL A 161 4.78 18.52 8.85
CA VAL A 161 5.69 17.57 9.52
C VAL A 161 6.80 17.15 8.57
N TYR A 162 6.50 16.82 7.30
CA TYR A 162 7.49 16.45 6.30
C TYR A 162 8.52 17.57 6.05
N HIS A 163 8.09 18.83 5.95
CA HIS A 163 9.03 19.96 5.79
C HIS A 163 9.86 20.23 7.05
N ASN A 164 9.30 20.05 8.24
CA ASN A 164 10.08 20.11 9.48
C ASN A 164 11.10 18.97 9.56
N LEU A 165 10.72 17.76 9.17
CA LEU A 165 11.61 16.61 9.09
C LEU A 165 12.77 16.85 8.14
N LYS A 166 12.52 17.48 6.98
CA LYS A 166 13.58 17.93 6.06
C LYS A 166 14.62 18.78 6.77
N ASN A 167 14.18 19.77 7.55
CA ASN A 167 15.08 20.66 8.26
C ASN A 167 15.85 19.92 9.36
N VAL A 168 15.16 19.08 10.14
CA VAL A 168 15.79 18.24 11.18
C VAL A 168 16.89 17.35 10.59
N ILE A 169 16.61 16.66 9.48
CA ILE A 169 17.58 15.80 8.82
C ILE A 169 18.74 16.63 8.25
N LYS A 170 18.44 17.75 7.58
CA LYS A 170 19.47 18.63 7.02
C LYS A 170 20.41 19.18 8.09
N ASP A 171 19.88 19.57 9.24
CA ASP A 171 20.66 20.13 10.34
C ASP A 171 21.57 19.06 10.97
N LYS A 172 21.10 17.80 11.07
CA LYS A 172 21.84 16.71 11.72
C LYS A 172 22.81 15.98 10.79
N TYR A 173 22.43 15.75 9.53
CA TYR A 173 23.15 14.90 8.58
C TYR A 173 23.61 15.62 7.30
N GLY A 174 23.33 16.91 7.18
CA GLY A 174 23.73 17.73 6.04
C GLY A 174 22.76 17.65 4.86
N ARG A 175 23.07 18.44 3.83
CA ARG A 175 22.19 18.64 2.65
C ARG A 175 22.01 17.38 1.81
N ASP A 176 22.98 16.48 1.79
CA ASP A 176 22.89 15.28 0.95
C ASP A 176 21.91 14.24 1.52
N ALA A 177 21.60 14.32 2.82
CA ALA A 177 20.67 13.43 3.51
C ALA A 177 19.18 13.76 3.28
N ILE A 178 18.87 14.90 2.64
CA ILE A 178 17.50 15.32 2.32
C ILE A 178 17.10 15.06 0.86
N ASN A 179 17.87 14.25 0.16
CA ASN A 179 17.40 13.60 -1.06
C ASN A 179 16.31 12.58 -0.70
N VAL A 180 15.46 12.25 -1.67
CA VAL A 180 14.30 11.40 -1.47
C VAL A 180 14.48 10.03 -2.13
N GLY A 181 13.92 8.99 -1.52
CA GLY A 181 13.81 7.65 -2.11
C GLY A 181 12.71 7.57 -3.17
N ASP A 182 12.37 6.34 -3.54
CA ASP A 182 11.38 6.07 -4.61
C ASP A 182 10.00 6.66 -4.29
N GLU A 183 9.63 6.69 -3.01
CA GLU A 183 8.29 7.09 -2.55
C GLU A 183 8.23 8.52 -2.00
N GLY A 184 9.30 9.28 -2.14
CA GLY A 184 9.38 10.69 -1.75
C GLY A 184 9.79 10.94 -0.29
N GLY A 185 9.94 9.90 0.53
CA GLY A 185 10.50 10.00 1.88
C GLY A 185 12.00 10.31 1.83
N PHE A 186 12.53 10.93 2.88
CA PHE A 186 13.96 11.22 2.96
C PHE A 186 14.77 9.93 3.18
N ALA A 187 15.99 9.89 2.64
CA ALA A 187 16.88 8.74 2.74
C ALA A 187 18.18 9.10 3.50
N PRO A 188 18.12 9.48 4.79
CA PRO A 188 19.31 9.77 5.57
C PRO A 188 20.18 8.52 5.72
N ASN A 189 21.50 8.68 5.77
CA ASN A 189 22.44 7.59 5.93
C ASN A 189 22.54 7.14 7.41
N ILE A 190 21.44 6.59 7.92
CA ILE A 190 21.34 6.03 9.27
C ILE A 190 21.25 4.50 9.17
N LEU A 191 21.73 3.82 10.21
CA LEU A 191 21.65 2.36 10.36
C LEU A 191 20.54 1.97 11.35
N GLU A 192 20.55 2.61 12.52
CA GLU A 192 19.64 2.29 13.61
C GLU A 192 18.21 2.72 13.31
N ASN A 193 17.27 1.77 13.30
CA ASN A 193 15.85 2.05 13.08
C ASN A 193 15.26 2.99 14.15
N LYS A 194 15.80 2.92 15.37
CA LYS A 194 15.44 3.82 16.46
C LYS A 194 15.71 5.29 16.11
N GLU A 195 16.80 5.57 15.40
CA GLU A 195 17.16 6.93 15.01
C GLU A 195 16.13 7.54 14.06
N ALA A 196 15.56 6.76 13.14
CA ALA A 196 14.45 7.22 12.29
C ALA A 196 13.22 7.64 13.11
N LEU A 197 12.87 6.87 14.14
CA LEU A 197 11.75 7.20 15.04
C LEU A 197 12.01 8.46 15.88
N GLU A 198 13.25 8.69 16.34
CA GLU A 198 13.62 9.93 17.04
C GLU A 198 13.55 11.16 16.12
N LEU A 199 13.97 11.03 14.86
CA LEU A 199 13.83 12.10 13.86
C LEU A 199 12.36 12.44 13.61
N LEU A 200 11.49 11.43 13.48
CA LEU A 200 10.05 11.64 13.33
C LEU A 200 9.44 12.31 14.55
N LYS A 201 9.74 11.82 15.75
CA LYS A 201 9.26 12.39 17.00
C LYS A 201 9.61 13.88 17.11
N LEU A 202 10.87 14.23 16.84
CA LEU A 202 11.34 15.61 16.85
C LEU A 202 10.67 16.47 15.77
N ALA A 203 10.47 15.93 14.57
CA ALA A 203 9.80 16.66 13.49
C ALA A 203 8.31 16.93 13.79
N ILE A 204 7.62 15.96 14.38
CA ILE A 204 6.22 16.09 14.82
C ILE A 204 6.11 17.13 15.93
N GLU A 205 7.02 17.11 16.91
CA GLU A 205 7.08 18.10 17.99
C GLU A 205 7.33 19.51 17.46
N LYS A 206 8.34 19.69 16.58
CA LYS A 206 8.64 20.98 15.96
C LYS A 206 7.50 21.54 15.12
N ALA A 207 6.70 20.66 14.50
CA ALA A 207 5.51 21.05 13.76
C ALA A 207 4.31 21.37 14.67
N GLY A 208 4.36 21.05 15.96
CA GLY A 208 3.30 21.32 16.93
C GLY A 208 2.11 20.36 16.86
N TYR A 209 2.34 19.10 16.44
CA TYR A 209 1.26 18.12 16.19
C TYR A 209 1.39 16.81 16.99
N SER A 210 2.08 16.82 18.13
CA SER A 210 2.31 15.63 18.97
C SER A 210 1.04 14.92 19.46
N ASP A 211 -0.08 15.61 19.56
CA ASP A 211 -1.39 15.07 19.96
C ASP A 211 -2.23 14.55 18.78
N LYS A 212 -1.86 14.93 17.55
CA LYS A 212 -2.60 14.63 16.32
C LYS A 212 -1.95 13.57 15.43
N VAL A 213 -0.63 13.39 15.51
CA VAL A 213 0.14 12.52 14.61
C VAL A 213 0.68 11.30 15.35
N VAL A 214 0.44 10.13 14.78
CA VAL A 214 1.00 8.84 15.20
C VAL A 214 1.89 8.27 14.10
N ILE A 215 2.62 7.19 14.40
CA ILE A 215 3.60 6.58 13.50
C ILE A 215 3.10 5.20 13.02
N GLY A 216 3.31 4.93 11.74
CA GLY A 216 3.22 3.60 11.14
C GLY A 216 4.58 3.17 10.63
N MET A 217 4.84 1.88 10.52
CA MET A 217 6.09 1.34 9.99
C MET A 217 5.79 0.23 9.00
N ASP A 218 6.51 0.19 7.89
CA ASP A 218 6.64 -1.00 7.07
C ASP A 218 8.07 -1.51 7.20
N ILE A 219 8.18 -2.71 7.77
CA ILE A 219 9.46 -3.33 8.03
C ILE A 219 9.97 -4.02 6.75
N ALA A 220 9.08 -4.61 5.94
CA ALA A 220 9.41 -5.48 4.81
C ALA A 220 10.43 -6.58 5.18
N ALA A 221 10.16 -7.30 6.26
CA ALA A 221 11.16 -8.19 6.88
C ALA A 221 11.64 -9.34 5.99
N SER A 222 10.83 -9.77 5.01
CA SER A 222 11.20 -10.76 3.99
C SER A 222 12.49 -10.36 3.25
N GLU A 223 12.71 -9.06 3.01
CA GLU A 223 13.88 -8.55 2.27
C GLU A 223 15.21 -8.85 2.98
N PHE A 224 15.17 -8.98 4.31
CA PHE A 224 16.34 -9.24 5.15
C PHE A 224 16.24 -10.52 5.98
N PHE A 225 15.29 -11.40 5.67
CA PHE A 225 15.22 -12.73 6.23
C PHE A 225 16.30 -13.63 5.63
N ARG A 226 17.15 -14.22 6.47
CA ARG A 226 18.30 -15.05 6.09
C ARG A 226 18.41 -16.23 7.07
N ASP A 227 18.36 -17.45 6.53
CA ASP A 227 18.63 -18.69 7.28
C ASP A 227 17.80 -18.82 8.58
N GLY A 228 16.51 -18.48 8.55
CA GLY A 228 15.62 -18.53 9.72
C GLY A 228 15.78 -17.37 10.73
N LYS A 229 16.56 -16.34 10.36
CA LYS A 229 16.85 -15.16 11.17
C LYS A 229 16.74 -13.88 10.32
N TYR A 230 17.00 -12.72 10.93
CA TYR A 230 16.82 -11.42 10.29
C TYR A 230 18.13 -10.60 10.35
N ASP A 231 18.53 -10.03 9.21
CA ASP A 231 19.73 -9.21 9.07
C ASP A 231 19.39 -7.71 9.02
N LEU A 232 19.42 -7.03 10.18
CA LEU A 232 19.12 -5.59 10.27
C LEU A 232 20.19 -4.67 9.65
N ASP A 233 21.20 -5.22 8.96
CA ASP A 233 22.19 -4.48 8.17
C ASP A 233 22.43 -5.18 6.81
N PHE A 234 21.40 -5.80 6.23
CA PHE A 234 21.46 -6.62 5.01
C PHE A 234 22.05 -5.93 3.77
N LYS A 235 22.13 -4.60 3.77
CA LYS A 235 22.73 -3.78 2.70
C LYS A 235 24.26 -3.66 2.83
N SER A 236 24.82 -4.03 3.97
CA SER A 236 26.26 -4.20 4.17
C SER A 236 26.68 -5.64 3.85
N PRO A 237 27.98 -5.92 3.62
CA PRO A 237 28.47 -7.27 3.34
C PRO A 237 27.92 -8.33 4.32
N PRO A 238 27.49 -9.52 3.84
CA PRO A 238 26.85 -10.52 4.68
C PRO A 238 27.67 -10.93 5.89
N ASN A 239 27.04 -10.97 7.07
CA ASN A 239 27.67 -11.39 8.32
C ASN A 239 26.67 -12.14 9.22
N PRO A 240 26.64 -13.50 9.20
CA PRO A 240 25.67 -14.28 9.97
C PRO A 240 25.70 -14.06 11.49
N ASN A 241 26.81 -13.55 12.04
CA ASN A 241 26.94 -13.32 13.49
C ASN A 241 26.08 -12.15 14.00
N ARG A 242 25.61 -11.27 13.12
CA ARG A 242 24.73 -10.14 13.49
C ARG A 242 23.24 -10.46 13.31
N TYR A 243 22.90 -11.62 12.77
CA TYR A 243 21.51 -11.98 12.51
C TYR A 243 20.76 -12.18 13.83
N VAL A 244 19.56 -11.62 13.91
CA VAL A 244 18.70 -11.70 15.10
C VAL A 244 17.56 -12.68 14.88
N THR A 245 17.09 -13.32 15.95
CA THR A 245 15.91 -14.19 15.91
C THR A 245 14.62 -13.37 15.87
N HIS A 246 13.51 -13.98 15.46
CA HIS A 246 12.19 -13.36 15.55
C HIS A 246 11.85 -12.91 17.00
N ASP A 247 12.21 -13.66 18.04
CA ASP A 247 12.03 -13.23 19.44
C ASP A 247 12.74 -11.90 19.75
N LYS A 248 13.98 -11.74 19.27
CA LYS A 248 14.72 -10.49 19.45
C LYS A 248 14.11 -9.34 18.65
N LEU A 249 13.52 -9.66 17.51
CA LEU A 249 12.82 -8.69 16.68
C LEU A 249 11.48 -8.26 17.31
N ILE A 250 10.75 -9.19 17.96
CA ILE A 250 9.56 -8.91 18.78
C ILE A 250 9.91 -7.98 19.95
N GLU A 251 11.01 -8.25 20.67
CA GLU A 251 11.49 -7.37 21.75
C GLU A 251 11.77 -5.96 21.22
N LEU A 252 12.39 -5.85 20.05
CA LEU A 252 12.68 -4.57 19.39
C LEU A 252 11.39 -3.82 19.05
N TYR A 253 10.42 -4.45 18.39
CA TYR A 253 9.14 -3.82 18.06
C TYR A 253 8.36 -3.41 19.29
N SER A 254 8.33 -4.25 20.33
CA SER A 254 7.71 -3.93 21.61
C SER A 254 8.35 -2.70 22.25
N SER A 255 9.67 -2.55 22.12
CA SER A 255 10.36 -1.34 22.56
C SER A 255 9.97 -0.10 21.75
N PHE A 256 9.69 -0.24 20.45
CA PHE A 256 9.23 0.88 19.63
C PHE A 256 7.82 1.31 19.99
N ILE A 257 6.90 0.35 20.12
CA ILE A 257 5.51 0.60 20.54
C ILE A 257 5.46 1.26 21.92
N LYS A 258 6.35 0.88 22.84
CA LYS A 258 6.41 1.46 24.19
C LYS A 258 6.92 2.90 24.21
N ASN A 259 7.92 3.22 23.37
CA ASN A 259 8.67 4.48 23.48
C ASN A 259 8.25 5.56 22.46
N TYR A 260 7.48 5.18 21.44
CA TYR A 260 7.02 6.06 20.36
C TYR A 260 5.53 5.83 20.10
N PRO A 261 4.82 6.80 19.49
CA PRO A 261 3.41 6.66 19.16
C PRO A 261 3.18 5.74 17.93
N VAL A 262 3.80 4.56 17.90
CA VAL A 262 3.65 3.57 16.84
C VAL A 262 2.33 2.84 17.02
N VAL A 263 1.46 2.92 16.01
CA VAL A 263 0.11 2.32 16.04
C VAL A 263 -0.14 1.31 14.92
N SER A 264 0.80 1.17 14.00
CA SER A 264 0.72 0.23 12.87
C SER A 264 2.10 -0.29 12.50
N ILE A 265 2.26 -1.61 12.39
CA ILE A 265 3.47 -2.26 11.87
C ILE A 265 3.06 -3.23 10.77
N GLU A 266 3.63 -3.03 9.58
CA GLU A 266 3.46 -3.84 8.38
C GLU A 266 4.67 -4.75 8.17
N ASP A 267 4.40 -6.00 7.76
CA ASP A 267 5.38 -7.05 7.50
C ASP A 267 6.52 -7.17 8.55
N PRO A 268 6.19 -7.31 9.85
CA PRO A 268 7.18 -7.45 10.92
C PRO A 268 8.10 -8.68 10.77
N PHE A 269 7.68 -9.70 10.02
CA PHE A 269 8.40 -10.96 9.82
C PHE A 269 8.30 -11.40 8.36
N ASP A 270 9.11 -12.40 8.01
CA ASP A 270 9.08 -13.01 6.68
C ASP A 270 7.69 -13.54 6.32
N GLN A 271 7.36 -13.49 5.04
CA GLN A 271 6.07 -13.91 4.47
C GLN A 271 5.67 -15.37 4.76
N ASP A 272 6.59 -16.23 5.21
CA ASP A 272 6.33 -17.60 5.64
C ASP A 272 6.68 -17.92 7.11
N ASP A 273 7.13 -16.93 7.90
CA ASP A 273 7.38 -17.09 9.35
C ASP A 273 6.09 -16.96 10.19
N TRP A 274 5.10 -17.79 9.86
CA TRP A 274 3.75 -17.78 10.46
C TRP A 274 3.75 -17.83 12.00
N ALA A 275 4.73 -18.51 12.59
CA ALA A 275 4.87 -18.60 14.04
C ALA A 275 5.23 -17.24 14.67
N ALA A 276 6.16 -16.50 14.07
CA ALA A 276 6.51 -15.16 14.52
C ALA A 276 5.34 -14.18 14.42
N TRP A 277 4.63 -14.19 13.29
CA TRP A 277 3.43 -13.38 13.06
C TRP A 277 2.39 -13.58 14.16
N LYS A 278 2.01 -14.85 14.42
CA LYS A 278 1.04 -15.21 15.46
C LYS A 278 1.50 -14.79 16.85
N GLN A 279 2.76 -15.02 17.18
CA GLN A 279 3.32 -14.67 18.49
C GLN A 279 3.28 -13.15 18.72
N PHE A 280 3.70 -12.36 17.73
CA PHE A 280 3.71 -10.91 17.84
C PHE A 280 2.31 -10.31 17.89
N THR A 281 1.42 -10.74 17.01
CA THR A 281 0.03 -10.25 16.95
C THR A 281 -0.72 -10.55 18.24
N ALA A 282 -0.47 -11.69 18.89
CA ALA A 282 -1.04 -12.01 20.20
C ALA A 282 -0.51 -11.14 21.36
N GLN A 283 0.65 -10.48 21.20
CA GLN A 283 1.31 -9.68 22.24
C GLN A 283 1.06 -8.18 22.10
N THR A 284 0.35 -7.73 21.07
CA THR A 284 0.13 -6.32 20.81
C THR A 284 -1.34 -6.01 20.51
N THR A 285 -1.73 -4.76 20.77
CA THR A 285 -3.05 -4.23 20.45
C THR A 285 -3.01 -3.26 19.27
N ILE A 286 -1.83 -3.00 18.70
CA ILE A 286 -1.70 -2.12 17.55
C ILE A 286 -2.18 -2.82 16.27
N GLN A 287 -2.29 -2.06 15.20
CA GLN A 287 -2.50 -2.64 13.88
C GLN A 287 -1.25 -3.41 13.43
N VAL A 288 -1.44 -4.66 13.01
CA VAL A 288 -0.43 -5.51 12.38
C VAL A 288 -0.91 -5.78 10.95
N VAL A 289 -0.18 -5.24 9.97
CA VAL A 289 -0.57 -5.26 8.56
C VAL A 289 0.17 -6.38 7.83
N GLY A 290 -0.55 -7.23 7.11
CA GLY A 290 0.04 -8.19 6.19
C GLY A 290 0.07 -7.63 4.77
N ASP A 291 1.27 -7.55 4.18
CA ASP A 291 1.52 -7.21 2.79
C ASP A 291 2.04 -8.44 2.04
N ASP A 292 3.34 -8.75 2.06
CA ASP A 292 3.92 -9.93 1.42
C ASP A 292 3.37 -11.24 2.02
N LEU A 293 2.98 -11.22 3.30
CA LEU A 293 2.27 -12.34 3.94
C LEU A 293 0.97 -12.69 3.20
N LEU A 294 0.25 -11.68 2.69
CA LEU A 294 -1.11 -11.82 2.19
C LEU A 294 -1.21 -11.68 0.67
N VAL A 295 -0.35 -10.87 0.06
CA VAL A 295 -0.30 -10.52 -1.37
C VAL A 295 -1.68 -10.23 -1.99
N THR A 296 -2.57 -9.60 -1.20
CA THR A 296 -3.97 -9.36 -1.57
C THR A 296 -4.71 -10.63 -2.04
N ASN A 297 -4.27 -11.82 -1.61
CA ASN A 297 -4.78 -13.13 -2.05
C ASN A 297 -5.77 -13.72 -1.02
N PRO A 298 -7.04 -13.99 -1.41
CA PRO A 298 -8.06 -14.52 -0.49
C PRO A 298 -7.65 -15.81 0.24
N THR A 299 -6.88 -16.70 -0.38
CA THR A 299 -6.42 -17.95 0.24
C THR A 299 -5.44 -17.68 1.39
N ARG A 300 -4.49 -16.76 1.19
CA ARG A 300 -3.54 -16.39 2.25
C ARG A 300 -4.21 -15.57 3.35
N ILE A 301 -5.14 -14.68 2.98
CA ILE A 301 -5.98 -13.95 3.95
C ILE A 301 -6.76 -14.92 4.84
N ALA A 302 -7.44 -15.92 4.25
CA ALA A 302 -8.19 -16.91 5.02
C ALA A 302 -7.28 -17.71 5.99
N LYS A 303 -6.08 -18.09 5.55
CA LYS A 303 -5.09 -18.74 6.42
C LYS A 303 -4.65 -17.82 7.56
N ALA A 304 -4.34 -16.56 7.27
CA ALA A 304 -3.88 -15.60 8.26
C ALA A 304 -4.95 -15.25 9.30
N VAL A 305 -6.22 -15.20 8.89
CA VAL A 305 -7.37 -15.11 9.80
C VAL A 305 -7.41 -16.33 10.73
N ALA A 306 -7.31 -17.54 10.18
CA ALA A 306 -7.37 -18.78 10.98
C ALA A 306 -6.22 -18.90 11.99
N GLU A 307 -5.03 -18.41 11.63
CA GLU A 307 -3.85 -18.43 12.50
C GLU A 307 -3.79 -17.29 13.51
N GLY A 308 -4.59 -16.22 13.33
CA GLY A 308 -4.44 -14.98 14.08
C GLY A 308 -3.12 -14.28 13.80
N ALA A 309 -2.65 -14.36 12.55
CA ALA A 309 -1.32 -13.91 12.15
C ALA A 309 -1.18 -12.38 12.09
N CYS A 310 -2.23 -11.67 11.67
CA CYS A 310 -2.28 -10.20 11.61
C CYS A 310 -3.74 -9.72 11.78
N ASN A 311 -3.98 -8.41 11.73
CA ASN A 311 -5.33 -7.84 11.90
C ASN A 311 -5.65 -6.71 10.90
N CYS A 312 -4.83 -6.55 9.86
CA CYS A 312 -5.04 -5.61 8.78
C CYS A 312 -4.45 -6.16 7.47
N LEU A 313 -5.16 -5.94 6.37
CA LEU A 313 -4.71 -6.25 5.02
C LEU A 313 -4.08 -5.01 4.38
N LEU A 314 -2.87 -5.11 3.84
CA LEU A 314 -2.43 -4.16 2.82
C LEU A 314 -3.01 -4.57 1.47
N LEU A 315 -3.84 -3.72 0.88
CA LEU A 315 -4.53 -4.01 -0.37
C LEU A 315 -3.80 -3.33 -1.53
N LYS A 316 -3.14 -4.13 -2.35
CA LYS A 316 -2.48 -3.72 -3.60
C LYS A 316 -3.16 -4.43 -4.77
N VAL A 317 -3.91 -3.68 -5.56
CA VAL A 317 -4.71 -4.24 -6.66
C VAL A 317 -3.90 -5.05 -7.68
N ASN A 318 -2.61 -4.73 -7.87
CA ASN A 318 -1.75 -5.44 -8.82
C ASN A 318 -1.14 -6.73 -8.26
N GLN A 319 -1.16 -6.95 -6.93
CA GLN A 319 -0.74 -8.23 -6.34
C GLN A 319 -1.74 -9.33 -6.66
N ILE A 320 -3.04 -8.99 -6.79
CA ILE A 320 -4.08 -9.95 -7.17
C ILE A 320 -4.48 -9.85 -8.64
N GLY A 321 -4.48 -8.67 -9.26
CA GLY A 321 -4.55 -8.48 -10.71
C GLY A 321 -5.95 -8.17 -11.29
N SER A 322 -6.98 -8.01 -10.47
CA SER A 322 -8.29 -7.50 -10.91
C SER A 322 -8.99 -6.66 -9.84
N VAL A 323 -9.89 -5.77 -10.24
CA VAL A 323 -10.71 -4.96 -9.33
C VAL A 323 -11.65 -5.85 -8.51
N THR A 324 -12.28 -6.84 -9.15
CA THR A 324 -13.20 -7.77 -8.47
C THR A 324 -12.52 -8.54 -7.35
N GLU A 325 -11.39 -9.20 -7.62
CA GLU A 325 -10.67 -9.97 -6.59
C GLU A 325 -10.14 -9.05 -5.48
N SER A 326 -9.79 -7.80 -5.80
CA SER A 326 -9.38 -6.80 -4.80
C SER A 326 -10.53 -6.42 -3.86
N ILE A 327 -11.74 -6.22 -4.40
CA ILE A 327 -12.95 -5.96 -3.62
C ILE A 327 -13.28 -7.17 -2.74
N GLU A 328 -13.17 -8.38 -3.27
CA GLU A 328 -13.39 -9.62 -2.52
C GLU A 328 -12.39 -9.80 -1.37
N ALA A 329 -11.10 -9.53 -1.61
CA ALA A 329 -10.07 -9.53 -0.57
C ALA A 329 -10.36 -8.51 0.54
N CYS A 330 -10.77 -7.28 0.17
CA CYS A 330 -11.19 -6.25 1.13
C CYS A 330 -12.37 -6.73 1.99
N LYS A 331 -13.42 -7.27 1.36
CA LYS A 331 -14.61 -7.77 2.06
C LYS A 331 -14.29 -8.95 2.96
N LEU A 332 -13.39 -9.84 2.54
CA LEU A 332 -12.93 -10.96 3.36
C LEU A 332 -12.22 -10.45 4.62
N ALA A 333 -11.31 -9.49 4.49
CA ALA A 333 -10.65 -8.89 5.64
C ALA A 333 -11.65 -8.19 6.58
N GLN A 334 -12.48 -7.28 6.05
CA GLN A 334 -13.46 -6.52 6.84
C GLN A 334 -14.49 -7.42 7.55
N SER A 335 -14.97 -8.49 6.90
CA SER A 335 -15.92 -9.43 7.51
C SER A 335 -15.31 -10.25 8.66
N ASN A 336 -13.98 -10.35 8.72
CA ASN A 336 -13.23 -10.94 9.84
C ASN A 336 -12.76 -9.89 10.87
N GLY A 337 -13.31 -8.67 10.81
CA GLY A 337 -13.00 -7.60 11.76
C GLY A 337 -11.63 -6.94 11.55
N TRP A 338 -10.98 -7.19 10.41
CA TRP A 338 -9.68 -6.59 10.10
C TRP A 338 -9.83 -5.19 9.49
N GLY A 339 -8.80 -4.36 9.71
CA GLY A 339 -8.58 -3.16 8.92
C GLY A 339 -8.16 -3.49 7.49
N VAL A 340 -8.28 -2.52 6.58
CA VAL A 340 -7.71 -2.61 5.24
C VAL A 340 -7.02 -1.30 4.91
N MET A 341 -5.74 -1.36 4.59
CA MET A 341 -4.97 -0.22 4.12
C MET A 341 -4.78 -0.34 2.62
N VAL A 342 -5.48 0.49 1.84
CA VAL A 342 -5.26 0.56 0.39
C VAL A 342 -3.86 1.13 0.16
N SER A 343 -3.11 0.51 -0.74
CA SER A 343 -1.71 0.85 -0.96
C SER A 343 -1.38 1.13 -2.42
N HIS A 344 -0.46 2.07 -2.61
CA HIS A 344 0.31 2.22 -3.84
C HIS A 344 1.35 1.09 -4.03
N ARG A 345 2.17 1.22 -5.06
CA ARG A 345 3.48 0.53 -5.16
C ARG A 345 4.61 1.57 -5.25
N SER A 346 5.83 1.12 -4.99
CA SER A 346 7.02 1.96 -5.12
C SER A 346 7.24 2.47 -6.55
N GLY A 347 6.92 1.69 -7.58
CA GLY A 347 6.79 2.15 -8.96
C GLY A 347 5.35 2.58 -9.28
N GLU A 348 5.02 3.85 -9.05
CA GLU A 348 3.70 4.42 -9.43
C GLU A 348 3.73 5.25 -10.73
N THR A 349 2.54 5.66 -11.10
CA THR A 349 2.10 6.40 -12.28
C THR A 349 1.26 7.60 -11.84
N GLU A 350 0.83 8.41 -12.79
CA GLU A 350 -0.12 9.51 -12.56
C GLU A 350 -1.57 9.05 -12.34
N ASP A 351 -1.88 7.76 -12.49
CA ASP A 351 -3.23 7.24 -12.27
C ASP A 351 -3.68 7.50 -10.83
N THR A 352 -4.95 7.76 -10.59
CA THR A 352 -5.49 8.10 -9.26
C THR A 352 -6.48 7.07 -8.74
N PHE A 353 -6.61 5.90 -9.40
CA PHE A 353 -7.61 4.90 -9.08
C PHE A 353 -7.69 4.53 -7.60
N ILE A 354 -6.55 4.37 -6.92
CA ILE A 354 -6.53 3.96 -5.51
C ILE A 354 -7.10 5.03 -4.55
N ALA A 355 -7.13 6.31 -4.95
CA ALA A 355 -7.81 7.37 -4.20
C ALA A 355 -9.33 7.19 -4.22
N ASP A 356 -9.90 6.86 -5.37
CA ASP A 356 -11.31 6.52 -5.48
C ASP A 356 -11.63 5.16 -4.85
N LEU A 357 -10.70 4.20 -4.95
CA LEU A 357 -10.83 2.86 -4.36
C LEU A 357 -10.96 2.90 -2.85
N VAL A 358 -10.04 3.57 -2.15
CA VAL A 358 -10.06 3.62 -0.68
C VAL A 358 -11.35 4.25 -0.15
N VAL A 359 -11.87 5.28 -0.84
CA VAL A 359 -13.12 5.94 -0.48
C VAL A 359 -14.32 5.02 -0.74
N GLY A 360 -14.37 4.38 -1.91
CA GLY A 360 -15.44 3.47 -2.27
C GLY A 360 -15.50 2.23 -1.36
N LEU A 361 -14.34 1.69 -0.99
CA LEU A 361 -14.21 0.54 -0.08
C LEU A 361 -14.41 0.89 1.40
N CYS A 362 -14.48 2.17 1.75
CA CYS A 362 -14.66 2.64 3.13
C CYS A 362 -13.59 2.11 4.10
N THR A 363 -12.35 1.96 3.65
CA THR A 363 -11.34 1.26 4.48
C THR A 363 -10.75 2.14 5.58
N GLY A 364 -10.86 3.47 5.45
CA GLY A 364 -10.45 4.42 6.47
C GLY A 364 -8.97 4.76 6.50
N GLN A 365 -8.14 4.14 5.66
CA GLN A 365 -6.70 4.37 5.63
C GLN A 365 -6.07 4.05 4.27
N ILE A 366 -5.12 4.89 3.85
CA ILE A 366 -4.38 4.76 2.59
C ILE A 366 -2.90 5.04 2.80
N LYS A 367 -2.04 4.21 2.21
CA LYS A 367 -0.60 4.42 2.09
C LYS A 367 -0.28 4.69 0.63
N THR A 368 0.01 5.96 0.29
CA THR A 368 0.32 6.33 -1.09
C THR A 368 1.54 7.26 -1.23
N GLY A 369 2.51 7.10 -0.32
CA GLY A 369 3.82 7.75 -0.35
C GLY A 369 3.92 9.05 0.46
N ALA A 370 5.05 9.72 0.37
CA ALA A 370 5.24 11.03 1.00
C ALA A 370 4.32 12.11 0.39
N PRO A 371 4.14 13.27 1.06
CA PRO A 371 3.63 14.48 0.42
C PRO A 371 4.70 15.11 -0.53
N CYS A 372 5.33 14.27 -1.36
CA CYS A 372 6.39 14.60 -2.30
C CYS A 372 6.30 13.64 -3.50
N ARG A 373 6.71 14.11 -4.68
CA ARG A 373 6.60 13.45 -5.99
C ARG A 373 5.14 13.28 -6.46
N SER A 374 4.90 13.62 -7.74
CA SER A 374 3.53 13.83 -8.22
C SER A 374 2.74 12.55 -8.43
N GLU A 375 3.38 11.41 -8.63
CA GLU A 375 2.72 10.10 -8.66
C GLU A 375 2.10 9.75 -7.30
N ARG A 376 2.57 10.37 -6.21
CA ARG A 376 2.01 10.28 -4.85
C ARG A 376 0.93 11.34 -4.66
N LEU A 377 1.32 12.60 -4.90
CA LEU A 377 0.43 13.75 -4.75
C LEU A 377 -0.80 13.68 -5.65
N ALA A 378 -0.76 13.00 -6.79
CA ALA A 378 -1.93 12.80 -7.65
C ALA A 378 -3.09 12.15 -6.88
N LYS A 379 -2.81 11.12 -6.06
CA LYS A 379 -3.81 10.41 -5.25
C LYS A 379 -4.29 11.28 -4.09
N TYR A 380 -3.36 11.90 -3.38
CA TYR A 380 -3.72 12.82 -2.28
C TYR A 380 -4.55 14.02 -2.76
N ASN A 381 -4.20 14.60 -3.91
CA ASN A 381 -4.97 15.67 -4.53
C ASN A 381 -6.35 15.18 -4.97
N GLN A 382 -6.45 13.94 -5.48
CA GLN A 382 -7.74 13.34 -5.80
C GLN A 382 -8.62 13.16 -4.56
N LEU A 383 -8.05 12.73 -3.44
CA LEU A 383 -8.79 12.64 -2.16
C LEU A 383 -9.29 14.01 -1.67
N MET A 384 -8.51 15.08 -1.83
CA MET A 384 -8.99 16.44 -1.53
C MET A 384 -10.14 16.87 -2.47
N ARG A 385 -10.13 16.47 -3.75
CA ARG A 385 -11.24 16.75 -4.67
C ARG A 385 -12.49 15.96 -4.30
N ILE A 386 -12.34 14.68 -3.93
CA ILE A 386 -13.45 13.84 -3.47
C ILE A 386 -14.05 14.42 -2.18
N GLU A 387 -13.21 14.89 -1.26
CA GLU A 387 -13.68 15.58 -0.05
C GLU A 387 -14.52 16.81 -0.37
N GLU A 388 -14.02 17.67 -1.26
CA GLU A 388 -14.73 18.88 -1.69
C GLU A 388 -16.07 18.55 -2.37
N GLU A 389 -16.09 17.51 -3.22
CA GLU A 389 -17.30 17.05 -3.91
C GLU A 389 -18.36 16.48 -2.94
N LEU A 390 -17.91 15.75 -1.91
CA LEU A 390 -18.79 15.20 -0.87
C LEU A 390 -19.38 16.30 0.03
N GLY A 391 -18.65 17.40 0.22
CA GLY A 391 -19.08 18.53 1.04
C GLY A 391 -19.46 18.10 2.46
N GLN A 392 -20.69 18.43 2.88
CA GLN A 392 -21.20 18.08 4.22
C GLN A 392 -21.38 16.57 4.45
N MET A 393 -21.36 15.75 3.39
CA MET A 393 -21.44 14.29 3.49
C MET A 393 -20.05 13.64 3.67
N ALA A 394 -18.96 14.43 3.66
CA ALA A 394 -17.62 13.91 3.85
C ALA A 394 -17.41 13.46 5.30
N CYS A 395 -17.14 12.17 5.50
CA CYS A 395 -16.76 11.60 6.79
C CYS A 395 -15.28 11.22 6.75
N PHE A 396 -14.45 11.85 7.58
CA PHE A 396 -13.04 11.50 7.74
C PHE A 396 -12.86 10.46 8.85
N ALA A 397 -12.10 9.39 8.56
CA ALA A 397 -11.95 8.28 9.49
C ALA A 397 -11.25 8.65 10.81
N GLY A 398 -10.28 9.57 10.76
CA GLY A 398 -9.57 10.08 11.95
C GLY A 398 -9.05 8.96 12.86
N ARG A 399 -9.37 9.04 14.16
CA ARG A 399 -8.94 8.04 15.15
C ARG A 399 -9.57 6.65 14.93
N SER A 400 -10.63 6.54 14.15
CA SER A 400 -11.31 5.28 13.81
C SER A 400 -10.78 4.63 12.52
N PHE A 401 -9.59 5.02 12.04
CA PHE A 401 -9.02 4.55 10.76
C PHE A 401 -8.97 3.03 10.57
N GLN A 402 -8.84 2.26 11.66
CA GLN A 402 -8.79 0.80 11.62
C GLN A 402 -10.17 0.17 11.35
N ASN A 403 -11.24 0.83 11.78
CA ASN A 403 -12.61 0.33 11.65
C ASN A 403 -13.61 1.51 11.56
N PRO A 404 -13.62 2.25 10.44
CA PRO A 404 -14.37 3.50 10.35
C PRO A 404 -15.88 3.29 10.19
N LEU A 405 -16.33 2.04 10.00
CA LEU A 405 -17.74 1.66 9.89
C LEU A 405 -18.31 1.08 11.19
N ALA A 406 -17.47 0.79 12.19
CA ALA A 406 -17.96 0.38 13.50
C ALA A 406 -18.73 1.52 14.18
N LYS A 407 -19.91 1.19 14.72
CA LYS A 407 -20.77 2.11 15.45
C LYS A 407 -20.34 2.28 16.90
#